data_AF-A0A9E1INW9-F1
#
_entry.id   AF-A0A9E1INW9-F1
#
_cell.length_a   1.000
_cell.length_b   1.000
_cell.length_c   1.000
_cell.angle_alpha   90.00
_cell.angle_beta   90.00
_cell.angle_gamma   90.00
#
_symmetry.space_group_name_H-M   'P 1'
#
loop_
_entity.id
_entity.type
_entity.pdbx_description
1 polymer ?
#
loop_
_entity_poly.entity_id
_entity_poly.type
_entity_poly.pdbx_seq_one_letter_code
_entity_poly.pdbx_strand_id
1 'polypeptide(L)'
;LDRIGLGIPKLKGYLDETRYSDLDLTAGYLTDKVSHGVAHSWAREMWGMDWVDFFAQTNLSASIQAELASICAVTKRPDGIKYADLADITVKKYIEEHLGLSNEATRFAELFTKDWFGVGADQLSAAALADYGPGFDWAGTVWDPHPESKYLAMQTPRFPDGFHTIVRGLLAEIKPEAFTRTGDLEELFLADICPDNFDRPNDQVQLRLRSMAVHVEHDGDYSTADKVTVHYLKEGEAHRVYAKQLIMAGGGFAARRVLKDLPSANLTAAEGWRHCPMVYANVALRRWQAIADAKVQWGTFSGERYQTFVIQQPIYPPGYSPPWDPDKPITAMLIWPAIDSSQPIGSQL
;
A
#
# COMPACT_ATOMS: atom_id res chain seq x y z
N LEU A 1 -6.19 11.71 -14.09
CA LEU A 1 -5.39 10.92 -15.06
C LEU A 1 -5.64 11.40 -16.49
N ASP A 2 -6.90 11.58 -16.90
CA ASP A 2 -7.22 12.05 -18.26
C ASP A 2 -6.60 13.42 -18.59
N ARG A 3 -6.61 14.36 -17.64
CA ARG A 3 -5.97 15.68 -17.81
C ARG A 3 -4.47 15.59 -18.15
N ILE A 4 -3.78 14.57 -17.64
CA ILE A 4 -2.34 14.36 -17.88
C ILE A 4 -2.08 13.27 -18.93
N GLY A 5 -3.08 12.93 -19.76
CA GLY A 5 -2.94 12.01 -20.88
C GLY A 5 -2.86 10.52 -20.52
N LEU A 6 -3.05 10.14 -19.25
CA LEU A 6 -2.83 8.77 -18.74
C LEU A 6 -4.09 7.90 -18.74
N GLY A 7 -5.00 8.08 -19.71
CA GLY A 7 -6.36 7.53 -19.69
C GLY A 7 -6.47 6.05 -19.29
N ILE A 8 -7.31 5.77 -18.28
CA ILE A 8 -7.53 4.42 -17.70
C ILE A 8 -7.95 3.36 -18.75
N PRO A 9 -8.78 3.67 -19.78
CA PRO A 9 -9.20 2.65 -20.76
C PRO A 9 -8.05 2.02 -21.54
N LYS A 10 -6.99 2.78 -21.87
CA LYS A 10 -5.82 2.24 -22.59
C LYS A 10 -5.08 1.19 -21.75
N LEU A 11 -4.91 1.45 -20.45
CA LEU A 11 -4.23 0.53 -19.54
C LEU A 11 -4.96 -0.80 -19.37
N LYS A 12 -6.30 -0.80 -19.44
CA LYS A 12 -7.10 -2.03 -19.44
C LYS A 12 -6.77 -2.91 -20.65
N GLY A 13 -6.52 -2.31 -21.81
CA GLY A 13 -6.14 -3.03 -23.03
C GLY A 13 -4.79 -3.73 -22.97
N TYR A 14 -3.93 -3.40 -21.99
CA TYR A 14 -2.65 -4.11 -21.80
C TYR A 14 -2.78 -5.33 -20.88
N LEU A 15 -3.91 -5.51 -20.22
CA LEU A 15 -4.16 -6.67 -19.40
C LEU A 15 -4.75 -7.78 -20.27
N ASP A 16 -4.18 -8.97 -20.16
CA ASP A 16 -4.81 -10.18 -20.63
C ASP A 16 -5.59 -10.77 -19.45
N GLU A 17 -6.92 -10.77 -19.56
CA GLU A 17 -7.82 -11.15 -18.48
C GLU A 17 -7.87 -12.67 -18.26
N THR A 18 -7.27 -13.48 -19.13
CA THR A 18 -7.31 -14.96 -19.02
C THR A 18 -6.10 -15.55 -18.30
N ARG A 19 -5.01 -14.79 -18.13
CA ARG A 19 -3.71 -15.37 -17.69
C ARG A 19 -3.76 -16.08 -16.35
N TYR A 20 -4.50 -15.54 -15.38
CA TYR A 20 -4.69 -16.23 -14.11
C TYR A 20 -5.60 -17.45 -14.22
N SER A 21 -6.70 -17.37 -15.00
CA SER A 21 -7.63 -18.49 -15.16
C SER A 21 -7.06 -19.64 -15.98
N ASP A 22 -6.20 -19.36 -16.97
CA ASP A 22 -5.48 -20.36 -17.77
C ASP A 22 -4.62 -21.31 -16.91
N LEU A 23 -4.17 -20.83 -15.75
CA LEU A 23 -3.38 -21.58 -14.77
C LEU A 23 -4.13 -21.86 -13.45
N ASP A 24 -5.42 -21.54 -13.38
CA ASP A 24 -6.26 -21.67 -12.18
C ASP A 24 -5.67 -20.96 -10.93
N LEU A 25 -4.97 -19.84 -11.13
CA LEU A 25 -4.25 -19.12 -10.10
C LEU A 25 -5.16 -18.16 -9.34
N THR A 26 -5.19 -18.24 -8.01
CA THR A 26 -6.09 -17.43 -7.17
C THR A 26 -5.34 -16.72 -6.04
N ALA A 27 -6.06 -15.94 -5.23
CA ALA A 27 -5.61 -15.54 -3.91
C ALA A 27 -5.83 -16.69 -2.91
N GLY A 28 -4.92 -16.86 -1.96
CA GLY A 28 -4.97 -17.96 -1.00
C GLY A 28 -4.53 -17.59 0.40
N TYR A 29 -4.99 -18.40 1.36
CA TYR A 29 -4.64 -18.34 2.77
C TYR A 29 -3.91 -19.61 3.18
N LEU A 30 -2.72 -19.47 3.76
CA LEU A 30 -1.94 -20.61 4.24
C LEU A 30 -2.27 -20.95 5.69
N THR A 31 -2.66 -22.20 5.92
CA THR A 31 -2.58 -22.81 7.24
C THR A 31 -1.32 -23.66 7.36
N ASP A 32 -0.69 -23.64 8.53
CA ASP A 32 0.56 -24.35 8.77
C ASP A 32 0.76 -24.68 10.25
N LYS A 33 1.87 -25.36 10.54
CA LYS A 33 2.19 -25.84 11.89
C LYS A 33 2.63 -24.71 12.82
N VAL A 34 3.35 -23.72 12.29
CA VAL A 34 3.93 -22.64 13.08
C VAL A 34 2.83 -21.74 13.60
N SER A 35 1.92 -21.38 12.70
CA SER A 35 0.86 -20.47 13.00
C SER A 35 -0.34 -21.18 13.60
N HIS A 36 -0.81 -22.25 13.00
CA HIS A 36 -2.12 -22.81 13.34
C HIS A 36 -2.03 -24.17 14.04
N GLY A 37 -0.83 -24.74 14.18
CA GLY A 37 -0.64 -26.06 14.78
C GLY A 37 -1.13 -27.23 13.90
N VAL A 38 -1.40 -26.97 12.61
CA VAL A 38 -1.95 -27.95 11.65
C VAL A 38 -0.97 -28.24 10.51
N ALA A 39 -1.27 -29.21 9.64
CA ALA A 39 -0.44 -29.47 8.47
C ALA A 39 -0.46 -28.27 7.49
N HIS A 40 0.54 -28.16 6.62
CA HIS A 40 0.54 -27.12 5.58
C HIS A 40 -0.61 -27.35 4.60
N SER A 41 -1.46 -26.35 4.38
CA SER A 41 -2.54 -26.38 3.39
C SER A 41 -2.91 -24.98 2.91
N TRP A 42 -3.30 -24.87 1.63
CA TRP A 42 -3.85 -23.66 1.05
C TRP A 42 -5.38 -23.74 1.01
N ALA A 43 -6.05 -22.76 1.61
CA ALA A 43 -7.41 -22.40 1.21
C ALA A 43 -7.31 -21.42 0.04
N ARG A 44 -8.01 -21.69 -1.07
CA ARG A 44 -7.93 -20.92 -2.32
C ARG A 44 -9.21 -20.14 -2.56
N GLU A 45 -9.19 -19.25 -3.57
CA GLU A 45 -10.32 -18.37 -3.91
C GLU A 45 -10.66 -17.41 -2.77
N MET A 46 -9.64 -16.94 -2.03
CA MET A 46 -9.82 -15.87 -1.06
C MET A 46 -10.44 -14.66 -1.79
N TRP A 47 -11.57 -14.17 -1.27
CA TRP A 47 -12.42 -13.11 -1.85
C TRP A 47 -13.23 -13.47 -3.10
N GLY A 48 -13.03 -14.64 -3.70
CA GLY A 48 -13.81 -15.15 -4.83
C GLY A 48 -14.91 -16.14 -4.44
N MET A 49 -15.03 -16.44 -3.14
CA MET A 49 -15.89 -17.45 -2.55
C MET A 49 -16.55 -16.91 -1.28
N ASP A 50 -17.71 -17.45 -0.91
CA ASP A 50 -18.32 -17.22 0.39
C ASP A 50 -17.37 -17.65 1.53
N TRP A 51 -17.33 -16.90 2.62
CA TRP A 51 -16.38 -17.16 3.70
C TRP A 51 -16.58 -18.50 4.40
N VAL A 52 -17.82 -19.00 4.47
CA VAL A 52 -18.08 -20.33 5.05
C VAL A 52 -17.42 -21.41 4.20
N ASP A 53 -17.62 -21.35 2.88
CA ASP A 53 -17.03 -22.31 1.94
C ASP A 53 -15.50 -22.15 1.86
N PHE A 54 -15.00 -20.91 1.92
CA PHE A 54 -13.57 -20.62 1.92
C PHE A 54 -12.88 -21.24 3.13
N PHE A 55 -13.36 -20.98 4.35
CA PHE A 55 -12.73 -21.52 5.56
C PHE A 55 -12.94 -23.03 5.69
N ALA A 56 -13.98 -23.61 5.09
CA ALA A 56 -14.15 -25.07 5.03
C ALA A 56 -13.02 -25.79 4.25
N GLN A 57 -12.30 -25.09 3.36
CA GLN A 57 -11.12 -25.65 2.68
C GLN A 57 -9.90 -25.78 3.62
N THR A 58 -9.87 -25.03 4.71
CA THR A 58 -8.77 -25.11 5.67
C THR A 58 -8.81 -26.44 6.43
N ASN A 59 -7.68 -26.82 7.01
CA ASN A 59 -7.58 -27.96 7.92
C ASN A 59 -7.70 -27.55 9.41
N LEU A 60 -8.27 -26.38 9.69
CA LEU A 60 -8.60 -25.93 11.04
C LEU A 60 -9.79 -26.72 11.60
N SER A 61 -10.01 -26.65 12.92
CA SER A 61 -11.19 -27.29 13.50
C SER A 61 -12.47 -26.61 13.01
N ALA A 62 -13.58 -27.37 12.96
CA ALA A 62 -14.89 -26.82 12.56
C ALA A 62 -15.32 -25.61 13.41
N SER A 63 -14.92 -25.57 14.69
CA SER A 63 -15.17 -24.42 15.55
C SER A 63 -14.44 -23.15 15.09
N ILE A 64 -13.16 -23.28 14.71
CA ILE A 64 -12.36 -22.14 14.23
C ILE A 64 -12.82 -21.74 12.83
N GLN A 65 -13.14 -22.69 11.95
CA GLN A 65 -13.70 -22.38 10.63
C GLN A 65 -14.99 -21.55 10.74
N ALA A 66 -15.90 -21.95 11.64
CA ALA A 66 -17.14 -21.21 11.89
C ALA A 66 -16.87 -19.82 12.51
N GLU A 67 -15.88 -19.70 13.39
CA GLU A 67 -15.49 -18.42 13.98
C GLU A 67 -14.89 -17.45 12.96
N LEU A 68 -14.00 -17.93 12.08
CA LEU A 68 -13.41 -17.11 11.01
C LEU A 68 -14.46 -16.70 9.96
N ALA A 69 -15.44 -17.56 9.68
CA ALA A 69 -16.58 -17.16 8.86
C ALA A 69 -17.46 -16.11 9.56
N SER A 70 -17.63 -16.19 10.88
CA SER A 70 -18.50 -15.29 11.62
C SER A 70 -17.96 -13.86 11.71
N ILE A 71 -16.63 -13.66 11.87
CA ILE A 71 -16.03 -12.32 11.82
C ILE A 71 -16.31 -11.63 10.48
N CYS A 72 -16.32 -12.37 9.38
CA CYS A 72 -16.59 -11.84 8.05
C CYS A 72 -18.07 -11.55 7.78
N ALA A 73 -18.97 -12.04 8.63
CA ALA A 73 -20.42 -11.86 8.53
C ALA A 73 -20.97 -10.76 9.46
N VAL A 74 -20.11 -10.06 10.20
CA VAL A 74 -20.53 -8.99 11.11
C VAL A 74 -20.91 -7.75 10.30
N THR A 75 -22.21 -7.53 10.12
CA THR A 75 -22.72 -6.36 9.36
C THR A 75 -23.22 -5.23 10.27
N LYS A 76 -22.99 -5.33 11.58
CA LYS A 76 -23.43 -4.35 12.58
C LYS A 76 -22.42 -4.24 13.70
N ARG A 77 -22.21 -3.02 14.18
CA ARG A 77 -21.36 -2.74 15.33
C ARG A 77 -22.01 -3.30 16.61
N PRO A 78 -21.22 -3.84 17.56
CA PRO A 78 -21.72 -4.24 18.87
C PRO A 78 -22.52 -3.14 19.57
N ASP A 79 -23.57 -3.55 20.26
CA ASP A 79 -24.45 -2.64 20.99
C ASP A 79 -23.65 -1.83 22.03
N GLY A 80 -23.96 -0.53 22.10
CA GLY A 80 -23.33 0.39 23.05
C GLY A 80 -22.01 1.02 22.57
N ILE A 81 -21.39 0.52 21.50
CA ILE A 81 -20.18 1.12 20.92
C ILE A 81 -20.58 2.18 19.87
N LYS A 82 -20.17 3.43 20.06
CA LYS A 82 -20.35 4.53 19.11
C LYS A 82 -19.12 4.68 18.22
N TYR A 83 -19.26 5.43 17.13
CA TYR A 83 -18.14 5.67 16.20
C TYR A 83 -16.97 6.37 16.89
N ALA A 84 -17.26 7.34 17.75
CA ALA A 84 -16.26 8.09 18.50
C ALA A 84 -15.43 7.20 19.44
N ASP A 85 -16.02 6.12 19.96
CA ASP A 85 -15.34 5.21 20.91
C ASP A 85 -14.27 4.36 20.20
N LEU A 86 -14.40 4.16 18.88
CA LEU A 86 -13.46 3.33 18.11
C LEU A 86 -12.04 3.90 18.08
N ALA A 87 -11.87 5.20 18.33
CA ALA A 87 -10.56 5.83 18.42
C ALA A 87 -9.72 5.23 19.56
N ASP A 88 -10.38 4.86 20.67
CA ASP A 88 -9.74 4.37 21.89
C ASP A 88 -9.79 2.83 22.04
N ILE A 89 -10.41 2.14 21.08
CA ILE A 89 -10.50 0.68 21.02
C ILE A 89 -9.53 0.18 19.95
N THR A 90 -8.71 -0.83 20.27
CA THR A 90 -7.85 -1.46 19.26
C THR A 90 -8.63 -2.50 18.46
N VAL A 91 -8.20 -2.82 17.24
CA VAL A 91 -8.85 -3.86 16.41
C VAL A 91 -8.92 -5.20 17.17
N LYS A 92 -7.86 -5.56 17.90
CA LYS A 92 -7.83 -6.75 18.76
C LYS A 92 -8.90 -6.70 19.84
N LYS A 93 -8.99 -5.60 20.60
CA LYS A 93 -10.03 -5.46 21.65
C LYS A 93 -11.43 -5.51 21.07
N TYR A 94 -11.62 -4.91 19.90
CA TYR A 94 -12.89 -4.98 19.19
C TYR A 94 -13.28 -6.43 18.87
N ILE A 95 -12.35 -7.22 18.34
CA ILE A 95 -12.58 -8.63 17.99
C ILE A 95 -12.76 -9.50 19.24
N GLU A 96 -11.85 -9.43 20.19
CA GLU A 96 -11.82 -10.36 21.33
C GLU A 96 -12.83 -9.99 22.43
N GLU A 97 -12.97 -8.70 22.75
CA GLU A 97 -13.81 -8.24 23.87
C GLU A 97 -15.22 -7.85 23.43
N HIS A 98 -15.40 -7.25 22.25
CA HIS A 98 -16.70 -6.75 21.79
C HIS A 98 -17.42 -7.72 20.84
N LEU A 99 -16.71 -8.50 20.03
CA LEU A 99 -17.31 -9.59 19.22
C LEU A 99 -17.24 -10.95 19.91
N GLY A 100 -16.42 -11.10 20.96
CA GLY A 100 -16.29 -12.35 21.71
C GLY A 100 -15.60 -13.47 20.92
N LEU A 101 -14.75 -13.12 19.96
CA LEU A 101 -14.05 -14.07 19.10
C LEU A 101 -12.65 -14.39 19.65
N SER A 102 -12.07 -15.51 19.21
CA SER A 102 -10.76 -15.94 19.70
C SER A 102 -9.60 -15.18 19.05
N ASN A 103 -8.40 -15.46 19.54
CA ASN A 103 -7.17 -14.95 18.96
C ASN A 103 -6.97 -15.38 17.49
N GLU A 104 -7.56 -16.49 17.05
CA GLU A 104 -7.50 -16.89 15.63
C GLU A 104 -8.21 -15.86 14.73
N ALA A 105 -9.34 -15.31 15.16
CA ALA A 105 -10.00 -14.22 14.44
C ALA A 105 -9.16 -12.93 14.42
N THR A 106 -8.48 -12.62 15.53
CA THR A 106 -7.50 -11.51 15.58
C THR A 106 -6.39 -11.72 14.57
N ARG A 107 -5.81 -12.92 14.50
CA ARG A 107 -4.70 -13.24 13.58
C ARG A 107 -5.13 -13.17 12.12
N PHE A 108 -6.35 -13.59 11.81
CA PHE A 108 -6.91 -13.39 10.49
C PHE A 108 -7.04 -11.90 10.15
N ALA A 109 -7.52 -11.07 11.08
CA ALA A 109 -7.59 -9.62 10.88
C ALA A 109 -6.20 -8.97 10.73
N GLU A 110 -5.17 -9.52 11.39
CA GLU A 110 -3.79 -9.03 11.27
C GLU A 110 -3.22 -9.13 9.87
N LEU A 111 -3.73 -10.03 9.01
CA LEU A 111 -3.38 -10.02 7.59
C LEU A 111 -3.63 -8.65 6.96
N PHE A 112 -4.72 -7.99 7.33
CA PHE A 112 -5.10 -6.68 6.81
C PHE A 112 -4.40 -5.56 7.57
N THR A 113 -4.40 -5.60 8.91
CA THR A 113 -3.80 -4.51 9.68
C THR A 113 -2.31 -4.37 9.40
N LYS A 114 -1.61 -5.49 9.21
CA LYS A 114 -0.17 -5.50 8.92
C LYS A 114 0.15 -5.16 7.47
N ASP A 115 -0.63 -5.63 6.49
CA ASP A 115 -0.38 -5.33 5.08
C ASP A 115 -0.69 -3.86 4.74
N TRP A 116 -1.80 -3.31 5.26
CA TRP A 116 -2.26 -1.96 4.93
C TRP A 116 -1.71 -0.87 5.85
N PHE A 117 -1.60 -1.13 7.15
CA PHE A 117 -1.21 -0.14 8.14
C PHE A 117 0.17 -0.43 8.74
N GLY A 118 0.77 -1.58 8.43
CA GLY A 118 2.08 -1.98 8.92
C GLY A 118 2.08 -2.46 10.38
N VAL A 119 0.93 -2.54 11.05
CA VAL A 119 0.89 -2.73 12.52
C VAL A 119 -0.06 -3.85 12.93
N GLY A 120 0.19 -4.45 14.09
CA GLY A 120 -0.66 -5.48 14.67
C GLY A 120 -2.04 -4.94 15.07
N ALA A 121 -3.02 -5.85 15.16
CA ALA A 121 -4.39 -5.51 15.55
C ALA A 121 -4.48 -4.97 16.99
N ASP A 122 -3.49 -5.28 17.83
CA ASP A 122 -3.34 -4.78 19.19
C ASP A 122 -2.91 -3.31 19.27
N GLN A 123 -2.47 -2.72 18.15
CA GLN A 123 -1.95 -1.34 18.10
C GLN A 123 -2.73 -0.44 17.15
N LEU A 124 -3.45 -1.01 16.19
CA LEU A 124 -4.31 -0.25 15.30
C LEU A 124 -5.62 0.12 16.01
N SER A 125 -5.97 1.39 16.00
CA SER A 125 -7.30 1.84 16.43
C SER A 125 -8.37 1.27 15.49
N ALA A 126 -9.47 0.78 16.07
CA ALA A 126 -10.61 0.25 15.34
C ALA A 126 -11.25 1.34 14.45
N ALA A 127 -11.06 2.62 14.76
CA ALA A 127 -11.50 3.72 13.92
C ALA A 127 -10.85 3.70 12.52
N ALA A 128 -9.63 3.18 12.40
CA ALA A 128 -8.92 3.09 11.12
C ALA A 128 -9.60 2.14 10.11
N LEU A 129 -10.46 1.23 10.60
CA LEU A 129 -11.21 0.30 9.77
C LEU A 129 -12.71 0.66 9.66
N ALA A 130 -13.17 1.67 10.39
CA ALA A 130 -14.60 1.95 10.55
C ALA A 130 -15.31 2.36 9.25
N ASP A 131 -14.58 2.92 8.30
CA ASP A 131 -15.10 3.30 6.99
C ASP A 131 -15.36 2.09 6.07
N TYR A 132 -14.77 0.92 6.34
CA TYR A 132 -15.02 -0.30 5.56
C TYR A 132 -16.36 -0.96 5.91
N GLY A 133 -16.84 -0.76 7.13
CA GLY A 133 -18.09 -1.37 7.58
C GLY A 133 -18.23 -1.41 9.10
N PRO A 134 -19.47 -1.51 9.60
CA PRO A 134 -19.77 -1.49 11.02
C PRO A 134 -19.27 -2.74 11.77
N GLY A 135 -18.95 -3.85 11.09
CA GLY A 135 -18.23 -5.00 11.67
C GLY A 135 -16.89 -5.25 11.00
N PHE A 136 -16.32 -4.19 10.43
CA PHE A 136 -15.16 -4.16 9.56
C PHE A 136 -15.25 -5.10 8.37
N ASP A 137 -16.47 -5.43 7.87
CA ASP A 137 -16.87 -6.34 6.79
C ASP A 137 -15.69 -6.79 5.90
N TRP A 138 -14.84 -7.56 6.60
CA TRP A 138 -13.44 -7.91 6.34
C TRP A 138 -12.61 -6.93 5.46
N ALA A 139 -12.86 -5.63 5.61
CA ALA A 139 -12.00 -4.49 5.30
C ALA A 139 -11.34 -4.40 3.90
N GLY A 140 -11.98 -4.62 2.75
CA GLY A 140 -13.32 -5.10 2.40
C GLY A 140 -13.28 -5.42 0.88
N THR A 141 -13.16 -6.70 0.51
CA THR A 141 -13.08 -7.25 -0.89
C THR A 141 -12.09 -6.60 -1.87
N VAL A 142 -10.99 -6.02 -1.39
CA VAL A 142 -9.83 -5.40 -2.10
C VAL A 142 -10.09 -4.32 -3.17
N TRP A 143 -11.25 -4.20 -3.85
CA TRP A 143 -11.87 -2.92 -4.35
C TRP A 143 -13.13 -3.01 -5.26
N ASP A 144 -13.75 -4.18 -5.51
CA ASP A 144 -15.13 -4.42 -6.04
C ASP A 144 -15.18 -5.78 -6.79
N PRO A 145 -15.73 -6.86 -6.21
CA PRO A 145 -15.94 -8.10 -6.92
C PRO A 145 -17.15 -7.92 -7.84
N HIS A 146 -16.90 -7.51 -9.08
CA HIS A 146 -17.93 -7.64 -10.12
C HIS A 146 -18.37 -9.11 -10.13
N PRO A 147 -19.68 -9.43 -10.06
CA PRO A 147 -20.17 -10.81 -9.92
C PRO A 147 -19.76 -11.77 -11.06
N GLU A 148 -19.07 -11.26 -12.09
CA GLU A 148 -18.64 -12.00 -13.27
C GLU A 148 -17.13 -12.32 -13.31
N SER A 149 -16.27 -11.80 -12.40
CA SER A 149 -14.83 -12.12 -12.43
C SER A 149 -14.20 -12.34 -11.05
N LYS A 150 -13.78 -13.59 -10.84
CA LYS A 150 -13.03 -14.09 -9.66
C LYS A 150 -11.63 -13.47 -9.50
N TYR A 151 -11.20 -12.58 -10.40
CA TYR A 151 -9.82 -12.09 -10.51
C TYR A 151 -9.71 -10.55 -10.51
N LEU A 152 -10.82 -9.81 -10.36
CA LEU A 152 -10.85 -8.38 -10.69
C LEU A 152 -9.97 -7.50 -9.78
N ALA A 153 -9.89 -7.81 -8.47
CA ALA A 153 -8.96 -7.13 -7.55
C ALA A 153 -7.47 -7.29 -7.97
N MET A 154 -7.19 -8.25 -8.85
CA MET A 154 -5.87 -8.66 -9.30
C MET A 154 -5.55 -8.21 -10.73
N GLN A 155 -6.59 -7.76 -11.44
CA GLN A 155 -6.56 -7.22 -12.79
C GLN A 155 -6.73 -5.70 -12.79
N THR A 156 -6.18 -5.04 -11.76
CA THR A 156 -6.11 -3.58 -11.72
C THR A 156 -5.20 -3.09 -12.86
N PRO A 157 -5.61 -2.06 -13.63
CA PRO A 157 -4.77 -1.46 -14.66
C PRO A 157 -3.44 -0.99 -14.08
N ARG A 158 -2.33 -1.36 -14.74
CA ARG A 158 -0.97 -1.04 -14.31
C ARG A 158 -0.22 -0.32 -15.42
N PHE A 159 0.67 0.57 -15.00
CA PHE A 159 1.62 1.21 -15.88
C PHE A 159 2.84 0.31 -16.12
N PRO A 160 3.41 0.26 -17.34
CA PRO A 160 4.58 -0.57 -17.65
C PRO A 160 5.80 -0.33 -16.76
N ASP A 161 5.99 0.90 -16.30
CA ASP A 161 7.10 1.32 -15.43
C ASP A 161 6.64 1.58 -13.98
N GLY A 162 5.44 1.11 -13.60
CA GLY A 162 4.83 1.37 -12.31
C GLY A 162 4.36 2.82 -12.13
N PHE A 163 4.34 3.33 -10.90
CA PHE A 163 3.85 4.68 -10.63
C PHE A 163 4.69 5.81 -11.26
N HIS A 164 5.84 5.50 -11.88
CA HIS A 164 6.68 6.49 -12.55
C HIS A 164 5.95 7.22 -13.67
N THR A 165 5.14 6.53 -14.49
CA THR A 165 4.34 7.18 -15.54
C THR A 165 3.40 8.27 -14.99
N ILE A 166 2.85 8.11 -13.78
CA ILE A 166 2.05 9.16 -13.14
C ILE A 166 2.89 10.40 -12.83
N VAL A 167 4.07 10.20 -12.24
CA VAL A 167 5.00 11.30 -11.95
C VAL A 167 5.49 11.96 -13.24
N ARG A 168 5.77 11.16 -14.28
CA ARG A 168 6.14 11.66 -15.62
C ARG A 168 5.04 12.51 -16.22
N GLY A 169 3.78 12.09 -16.12
CA GLY A 169 2.63 12.82 -16.66
C GLY A 169 2.40 14.14 -15.94
N LEU A 170 2.53 14.15 -14.61
CA LEU A 170 2.49 15.38 -13.81
C LEU A 170 3.63 16.33 -14.18
N LEU A 171 4.85 15.80 -14.35
CA LEU A 171 6.01 16.59 -14.73
C LEU A 171 5.88 17.15 -16.15
N ALA A 172 5.37 16.36 -17.10
CA ALA A 172 5.18 16.79 -18.49
C ALA A 172 4.17 17.93 -18.61
N GLU A 173 3.12 17.94 -17.76
CA GLU A 173 2.14 19.03 -17.69
C GLU A 173 2.76 20.35 -17.18
N ILE A 174 3.63 20.29 -16.17
CA ILE A 174 4.21 21.50 -15.56
C ILE A 174 5.53 21.93 -16.18
N LYS A 175 6.24 21.02 -16.85
CA LYS A 175 7.59 21.18 -17.35
C LYS A 175 7.88 20.25 -18.54
N PRO A 176 7.23 20.44 -19.70
CA PRO A 176 7.35 19.53 -20.85
C PRO A 176 8.79 19.38 -21.35
N GLU A 177 9.61 20.42 -21.24
CA GLU A 177 11.04 20.39 -21.58
C GLU A 177 11.86 19.43 -20.70
N ALA A 178 11.30 18.89 -19.61
CA ALA A 178 11.90 17.83 -18.82
C ALA A 178 12.07 16.50 -19.60
N PHE A 179 11.49 16.40 -20.80
CA PHE A 179 11.51 15.19 -21.62
C PHE A 179 11.99 15.48 -23.05
N THR A 180 12.57 14.46 -23.69
CA THR A 180 12.94 14.49 -25.12
C THR A 180 11.73 14.55 -26.06
N ARG A 181 10.60 14.03 -25.58
CA ARG A 181 9.30 14.03 -26.25
C ARG A 181 8.19 13.99 -25.20
N THR A 182 7.05 14.56 -25.55
CA THR A 182 5.81 14.46 -24.77
C THR A 182 4.71 13.97 -25.70
N GLY A 183 3.64 13.42 -25.15
CA GLY A 183 2.53 12.93 -25.94
C GLY A 183 1.65 11.95 -25.18
N ASP A 184 1.23 10.89 -25.86
CA ASP A 184 0.36 9.89 -25.24
C ASP A 184 1.11 8.98 -24.25
N LEU A 185 0.36 8.07 -23.60
CA LEU A 185 0.87 7.16 -22.59
C LEU A 185 2.15 6.44 -23.06
N GLU A 186 2.13 5.90 -24.28
CA GLU A 186 3.23 5.15 -24.86
C GLU A 186 4.48 6.02 -25.11
N GLU A 187 4.29 7.23 -25.62
CA GLU A 187 5.38 8.16 -25.83
C GLU A 187 6.01 8.63 -24.52
N LEU A 188 5.20 8.81 -23.48
CA LEU A 188 5.63 9.34 -22.18
C LEU A 188 6.47 8.34 -21.37
N PHE A 189 6.10 7.06 -21.34
CA PHE A 189 6.91 6.05 -20.63
C PHE A 189 8.22 5.75 -21.38
N LEU A 190 8.24 5.90 -22.71
CA LEU A 190 9.44 5.75 -23.56
C LEU A 190 10.26 7.04 -23.71
N ALA A 191 9.83 8.16 -23.12
CA ALA A 191 10.55 9.42 -23.21
C ALA A 191 11.78 9.42 -22.30
N ASP A 192 12.92 9.81 -22.84
CA ASP A 192 14.10 10.10 -22.02
C ASP A 192 13.88 11.40 -21.23
N ILE A 193 14.33 11.39 -19.97
CA ILE A 193 14.32 12.56 -19.10
C ILE A 193 15.55 13.42 -19.44
N CYS A 194 15.38 14.74 -19.42
CA CYS A 194 16.41 15.75 -19.64
C CYS A 194 16.68 16.52 -18.32
N PRO A 195 17.49 16.00 -17.38
CA PRO A 195 17.69 16.63 -16.07
C PRO A 195 18.28 18.04 -16.12
N ASP A 196 19.06 18.35 -17.16
CA ASP A 196 19.62 19.68 -17.41
C ASP A 196 18.54 20.76 -17.61
N ASN A 197 17.31 20.33 -17.82
CA ASN A 197 16.18 21.22 -18.03
C ASN A 197 15.44 21.51 -16.72
N PHE A 198 15.72 20.78 -15.63
CA PHE A 198 14.93 20.84 -14.40
C PHE A 198 15.09 22.16 -13.63
N ASP A 199 16.31 22.70 -13.53
CA ASP A 199 16.65 23.84 -12.66
C ASP A 199 17.30 24.97 -13.47
N ARG A 200 16.60 25.50 -14.48
CA ARG A 200 17.13 26.60 -15.30
C ARG A 200 16.74 27.97 -14.71
N PRO A 201 17.66 28.94 -14.69
CA PRO A 201 17.35 30.30 -14.27
C PRO A 201 16.21 30.90 -15.09
N ASN A 202 15.30 31.61 -14.42
CA ASN A 202 14.13 32.29 -14.97
C ASN A 202 12.98 31.39 -15.47
N ASP A 203 13.09 30.07 -15.33
CA ASP A 203 11.92 29.21 -15.53
C ASP A 203 10.86 29.52 -14.46
N GLN A 204 9.58 29.50 -14.88
CA GLN A 204 8.44 29.61 -13.97
C GLN A 204 8.42 28.49 -12.93
N VAL A 205 8.86 27.30 -13.33
CA VAL A 205 9.00 26.11 -12.48
C VAL A 205 10.44 25.64 -12.51
N GLN A 206 11.11 25.71 -11.36
CA GLN A 206 12.46 25.18 -11.13
C GLN A 206 12.38 23.96 -10.22
N LEU A 207 12.66 22.78 -10.77
CA LEU A 207 12.73 21.52 -10.06
C LEU A 207 14.17 21.27 -9.62
N ARG A 208 14.49 21.68 -8.40
CA ARG A 208 15.85 21.57 -7.88
C ARG A 208 16.07 20.27 -7.10
N LEU A 209 16.78 19.32 -7.71
CA LEU A 209 17.15 18.05 -7.06
C LEU A 209 18.32 18.22 -6.08
N ARG A 210 18.50 17.22 -5.20
CA ARG A 210 19.60 17.16 -4.21
C ARG A 210 19.75 18.45 -3.39
N SER A 211 18.61 19.06 -3.07
CA SER A 211 18.50 20.36 -2.37
C SER A 211 17.62 20.22 -1.14
N MET A 212 18.19 19.66 -0.08
CA MET A 212 17.44 19.31 1.13
C MET A 212 17.18 20.57 1.96
N ALA A 213 15.92 20.93 2.17
CA ALA A 213 15.53 21.99 3.10
C ALA A 213 15.88 21.56 4.55
N VAL A 214 16.55 22.44 5.28
CA VAL A 214 17.02 22.20 6.66
C VAL A 214 16.47 23.20 7.66
N HIS A 215 15.96 24.33 7.19
CA HIS A 215 15.30 25.35 8.00
C HIS A 215 14.23 26.06 7.18
N VAL A 216 13.03 26.16 7.73
CA VAL A 216 11.91 26.91 7.16
C VAL A 216 11.25 27.70 8.28
N GLU A 217 11.04 28.99 8.05
CA GLU A 217 10.51 29.92 9.04
C GLU A 217 9.86 31.12 8.34
N HIS A 218 8.75 31.63 8.87
CA HIS A 218 8.20 32.91 8.46
C HIS A 218 9.09 34.06 8.97
N ASP A 219 9.20 35.14 8.21
CA ASP A 219 9.91 36.33 8.66
C ASP A 219 9.03 37.13 9.64
N GLY A 220 8.93 36.64 10.88
CA GLY A 220 8.09 37.21 11.95
C GLY A 220 6.98 36.26 12.39
N ASP A 221 5.87 36.82 12.89
CA ASP A 221 4.72 36.01 13.31
C ASP A 221 4.02 35.38 12.09
N TYR A 222 3.84 34.05 12.12
CA TYR A 222 3.30 33.29 10.99
C TYR A 222 1.90 33.75 10.52
N SER A 223 1.12 34.43 11.37
CA SER A 223 -0.21 34.93 11.03
C SER A 223 -0.18 36.26 10.27
N THR A 224 0.95 36.97 10.27
CA THR A 224 1.10 38.31 9.67
C THR A 224 2.29 38.45 8.73
N ALA A 225 3.20 37.48 8.72
CA ALA A 225 4.38 37.50 7.88
C ALA A 225 4.01 37.52 6.38
N ASP A 226 4.71 38.34 5.60
CA ASP A 226 4.54 38.46 4.15
C ASP A 226 5.52 37.59 3.35
N LYS A 227 6.43 36.92 4.07
CA LYS A 227 7.57 36.20 3.51
C LYS A 227 7.98 35.03 4.39
N VAL A 228 8.44 33.97 3.74
CA VAL A 228 8.99 32.75 4.32
C VAL A 228 10.44 32.61 3.86
N THR A 229 11.34 32.35 4.80
CA THR A 229 12.74 32.04 4.55
C THR A 229 12.96 30.54 4.56
N VAL A 230 13.65 30.03 3.53
CA VAL A 230 14.04 28.62 3.42
C VAL A 230 15.56 28.54 3.29
N HIS A 231 16.19 27.77 4.16
CA HIS A 231 17.57 27.34 3.99
C HIS A 231 17.61 25.89 3.50
N TYR A 232 18.44 25.63 2.49
CA TYR A 232 18.63 24.29 1.94
C TYR A 232 20.10 24.01 1.66
N LEU A 233 20.46 22.73 1.71
CA LEU A 233 21.80 22.24 1.38
C LEU A 233 21.82 21.67 -0.03
N LYS A 234 22.76 22.12 -0.86
CA LYS A 234 23.03 21.59 -2.20
C LYS A 234 24.54 21.52 -2.39
N GLU A 235 25.04 20.37 -2.86
CA GLU A 235 26.48 20.19 -3.15
C GLU A 235 27.44 20.52 -1.98
N GLY A 236 26.96 20.34 -0.74
CA GLY A 236 27.73 20.64 0.47
C GLY A 236 27.69 22.11 0.91
N GLU A 237 27.01 22.98 0.16
CA GLU A 237 26.85 24.40 0.48
C GLU A 237 25.44 24.71 0.99
N ALA A 238 25.37 25.71 1.87
CA ALA A 238 24.12 26.24 2.39
C ALA A 238 23.63 27.40 1.52
N HIS A 239 22.40 27.29 1.03
CA HIS A 239 21.73 28.30 0.24
C HIS A 239 20.50 28.81 0.97
N ARG A 240 20.02 29.99 0.55
CA ARG A 240 18.80 30.61 1.06
C ARG A 240 17.90 31.08 -0.07
N VAL A 241 16.60 30.85 0.06
CA VAL A 241 15.57 31.38 -0.84
C VAL A 241 14.43 31.97 -0.02
N TYR A 242 13.76 32.96 -0.59
CA TYR A 242 12.59 33.62 -0.01
C TYR A 242 11.37 33.35 -0.86
N ALA A 243 10.23 33.11 -0.22
CA ALA A 243 8.96 32.91 -0.88
C ALA A 243 7.85 33.69 -0.17
N LYS A 244 6.78 34.04 -0.88
CA LYS A 244 5.57 34.63 -0.25
C LYS A 244 4.69 33.57 0.41
N GLN A 245 4.76 32.34 -0.10
CA GLN A 245 3.98 31.20 0.37
C GLN A 245 4.85 29.95 0.28
N LEU A 246 4.62 29.01 1.18
CA LEU A 246 5.35 27.74 1.22
C LEU A 246 4.37 26.59 1.44
N ILE A 247 4.55 25.51 0.68
CA ILE A 247 3.84 24.25 0.87
C ILE A 247 4.88 23.22 1.32
N MET A 248 4.75 22.73 2.56
CA MET A 248 5.59 21.65 3.06
C MET A 248 4.96 20.29 2.73
N ALA A 249 5.36 19.72 1.59
CA ALA A 249 4.88 18.42 1.11
C ALA A 249 5.78 17.23 1.51
N GLY A 250 6.70 17.43 2.45
CA GLY A 250 7.51 16.36 3.01
C GLY A 250 6.78 15.57 4.09
N GLY A 251 7.23 14.34 4.37
CA GLY A 251 6.68 13.53 5.46
C GLY A 251 6.76 14.28 6.81
N GLY A 252 5.72 14.14 7.62
CA GLY A 252 5.57 14.85 8.89
C GLY A 252 6.76 14.77 9.85
N PHE A 253 7.38 13.59 9.90
CA PHE A 253 8.58 13.33 10.69
C PHE A 253 9.76 14.23 10.29
N ALA A 254 9.88 14.58 9.00
CA ALA A 254 10.89 15.50 8.51
C ALA A 254 10.43 16.96 8.70
N ALA A 255 9.17 17.26 8.37
CA ALA A 255 8.59 18.59 8.46
C ALA A 255 8.77 19.23 9.85
N ARG A 256 8.49 18.47 10.93
CA ARG A 256 8.64 18.97 12.32
C ARG A 256 10.07 19.36 12.72
N ARG A 257 11.09 18.87 12.01
CA ARG A 257 12.49 19.19 12.28
C ARG A 257 12.96 20.43 11.52
N VAL A 258 12.30 20.72 10.41
CA VAL A 258 12.68 21.79 9.47
C VAL A 258 11.89 23.07 9.73
N LEU A 259 10.59 22.95 10.04
CA LEU A 259 9.72 24.08 10.40
C LEU A 259 10.05 24.59 11.81
N LYS A 260 10.45 25.85 11.95
CA LYS A 260 10.94 26.40 13.24
C LYS A 260 9.91 27.17 14.04
N ASP A 261 8.88 27.67 13.37
CA ASP A 261 7.83 28.52 13.92
C ASP A 261 6.46 27.82 13.90
N LEU A 262 6.46 26.49 13.78
CA LEU A 262 5.24 25.70 13.88
C LEU A 262 4.64 25.83 15.30
N PRO A 263 3.34 26.12 15.46
CA PRO A 263 2.72 26.23 16.78
C PRO A 263 2.96 24.98 17.64
N SER A 264 3.16 25.16 18.95
CA SER A 264 3.52 24.08 19.87
C SER A 264 2.51 22.93 19.86
N ALA A 265 1.21 23.23 19.76
CA ALA A 265 0.16 22.21 19.66
C ALA A 265 0.34 21.29 18.43
N ASN A 266 0.74 21.85 17.28
CA ASN A 266 1.01 21.09 16.06
C ASN A 266 2.28 20.26 16.19
N LEU A 267 3.32 20.80 16.86
CA LEU A 267 4.53 20.03 17.16
C LEU A 267 4.24 18.83 18.06
N THR A 268 3.52 19.03 19.17
CA THR A 268 3.10 17.94 20.07
C THR A 268 2.25 16.89 19.33
N ALA A 269 1.32 17.32 18.46
CA ALA A 269 0.55 16.38 17.65
C ALA A 269 1.45 15.55 16.70
N ALA A 270 2.44 16.19 16.06
CA ALA A 270 3.38 15.53 15.15
C ALA A 270 4.38 14.59 15.86
N GLU A 271 4.60 14.74 17.16
CA GLU A 271 5.36 13.80 17.99
C GLU A 271 4.59 12.49 18.23
N GLY A 272 3.26 12.52 18.13
CA GLY A 272 2.40 11.34 18.21
C GLY A 272 2.45 10.44 16.97
N TRP A 273 2.91 10.95 15.82
CA TRP A 273 2.89 10.19 14.56
C TRP A 273 3.91 9.04 14.59
N ARG A 274 3.40 7.82 14.50
CA ARG A 274 4.18 6.58 14.39
C ARG A 274 4.29 6.15 12.93
N HIS A 275 5.37 5.47 12.59
CA HIS A 275 5.64 4.99 11.23
C HIS A 275 6.11 3.54 11.31
N CYS A 276 5.60 2.68 10.44
CA CYS A 276 6.07 1.30 10.34
C CYS A 276 7.10 1.16 9.21
N PRO A 277 8.22 0.45 9.44
CA PRO A 277 9.08 -0.02 8.35
C PRO A 277 8.40 -1.14 7.55
N MET A 278 8.26 -0.94 6.25
CA MET A 278 7.81 -1.98 5.30
C MET A 278 8.98 -2.41 4.41
N VAL A 279 9.19 -3.71 4.30
CA VAL A 279 10.19 -4.30 3.40
C VAL A 279 9.49 -4.99 2.24
N TYR A 280 9.79 -4.51 1.04
CA TYR A 280 9.40 -5.15 -0.22
C TYR A 280 10.63 -5.82 -0.83
N ALA A 281 10.59 -7.14 -0.98
CA ALA A 281 11.65 -7.90 -1.62
C ALA A 281 11.19 -8.43 -2.98
N ASN A 282 11.89 -8.03 -4.04
CA ASN A 282 11.70 -8.58 -5.38
C ASN A 282 12.65 -9.76 -5.59
N VAL A 283 12.11 -10.96 -5.77
CA VAL A 283 12.86 -12.21 -5.88
C VAL A 283 12.74 -12.73 -7.31
N ALA A 284 13.84 -12.76 -8.04
CA ALA A 284 13.90 -13.35 -9.36
C ALA A 284 13.88 -14.89 -9.25
N LEU A 285 12.81 -15.50 -9.72
CA LEU A 285 12.65 -16.94 -9.83
C LEU A 285 13.05 -17.37 -11.23
N ARG A 286 13.87 -18.43 -11.34
CA ARG A 286 14.20 -19.03 -12.65
C ARG A 286 13.01 -19.77 -13.28
N ARG A 287 12.17 -20.34 -12.41
CA ARG A 287 10.93 -21.06 -12.70
C ARG A 287 10.01 -20.92 -11.49
N TRP A 288 8.71 -20.94 -11.71
CA TRP A 288 7.69 -20.75 -10.68
C TRP A 288 6.61 -21.84 -10.70
N GLN A 289 6.92 -23.01 -11.26
CA GLN A 289 6.07 -24.21 -11.29
C GLN A 289 5.47 -24.56 -9.94
N ALA A 290 6.23 -24.48 -8.83
CA ALA A 290 5.69 -24.79 -7.51
C ALA A 290 4.54 -23.86 -7.08
N ILE A 291 4.57 -22.58 -7.51
CA ILE A 291 3.50 -21.61 -7.25
C ILE A 291 2.31 -21.90 -8.18
N ALA A 292 2.57 -22.25 -9.44
CA ALA A 292 1.54 -22.67 -10.38
C ALA A 292 0.82 -23.95 -9.92
N ASP A 293 1.56 -24.95 -9.41
CA ASP A 293 1.02 -26.20 -8.87
C ASP A 293 0.19 -25.97 -7.60
N ALA A 294 0.62 -25.03 -6.75
CA ALA A 294 -0.14 -24.58 -5.59
C ALA A 294 -1.39 -23.78 -6.00
N LYS A 295 -1.41 -23.24 -7.22
CA LYS A 295 -2.52 -22.47 -7.79
C LYS A 295 -2.87 -21.21 -6.98
N VAL A 296 -1.86 -20.62 -6.35
CA VAL A 296 -1.96 -19.42 -5.51
C VAL A 296 -0.92 -18.42 -5.97
N GLN A 297 -1.33 -17.37 -6.67
CA GLN A 297 -0.40 -16.32 -7.11
C GLN A 297 -0.27 -15.18 -6.10
N TRP A 298 -1.25 -15.01 -5.22
CA TRP A 298 -1.20 -14.08 -4.10
C TRP A 298 -1.52 -14.87 -2.85
N GLY A 299 -0.52 -15.05 -2.00
CA GLY A 299 -0.66 -15.88 -0.82
C GLY A 299 -0.36 -15.09 0.43
N THR A 300 -1.25 -15.18 1.40
CA THR A 300 -0.95 -14.74 2.76
C THR A 300 -0.56 -15.91 3.63
N PHE A 301 0.32 -15.64 4.57
CA PHE A 301 0.73 -16.61 5.56
C PHE A 301 1.15 -15.90 6.83
N SER A 302 0.81 -16.52 7.95
CA SER A 302 1.21 -16.03 9.26
C SER A 302 2.63 -16.54 9.53
N GLY A 303 3.63 -15.69 9.33
CA GLY A 303 5.05 -16.02 9.52
C GLY A 303 5.85 -14.87 10.15
N GLU A 304 7.05 -15.16 10.64
CA GLU A 304 7.90 -14.20 11.37
C GLU A 304 8.50 -13.08 10.51
N ARG A 305 8.51 -13.23 9.18
CA ARG A 305 9.09 -12.24 8.25
C ARG A 305 8.06 -11.83 7.20
N TYR A 306 8.16 -12.38 6.01
CA TYR A 306 7.19 -12.10 4.95
C TYR A 306 5.81 -12.64 5.34
N GLN A 307 4.77 -11.89 5.01
CA GLN A 307 3.38 -12.23 5.29
C GLN A 307 2.55 -12.35 4.02
N THR A 308 3.02 -11.74 2.94
CA THR A 308 2.38 -11.77 1.62
C THR A 308 3.42 -12.08 0.56
N PHE A 309 3.08 -12.94 -0.39
CA PHE A 309 3.79 -13.03 -1.66
C PHE A 309 2.85 -12.79 -2.84
N VAL A 310 3.40 -12.27 -3.94
CA VAL A 310 2.66 -12.01 -5.19
C VAL A 310 3.48 -12.42 -6.40
N ILE A 311 2.90 -13.24 -7.28
CA ILE A 311 3.32 -13.45 -8.67
C ILE A 311 2.32 -12.72 -9.55
N GLN A 312 2.76 -11.60 -10.11
CA GLN A 312 1.87 -10.74 -10.87
C GLN A 312 1.90 -11.12 -12.35
N GLN A 313 0.72 -11.24 -12.98
CA GLN A 313 0.65 -11.39 -14.42
C GLN A 313 1.31 -10.18 -15.10
N PRO A 314 2.09 -10.40 -16.17
CA PRO A 314 2.60 -9.30 -16.95
C PRO A 314 1.48 -8.49 -17.60
N ILE A 315 1.85 -7.29 -18.05
CA ILE A 315 1.04 -6.49 -18.97
C ILE A 315 1.70 -6.50 -20.36
N TYR A 316 0.90 -6.24 -21.40
CA TYR A 316 1.27 -6.41 -22.79
C TYR A 316 1.07 -5.11 -23.61
N PRO A 317 1.82 -4.04 -23.33
CA PRO A 317 1.82 -2.86 -24.19
C PRO A 317 2.47 -3.18 -25.55
N PRO A 318 2.23 -2.35 -26.59
CA PRO A 318 2.82 -2.56 -27.91
C PRO A 318 4.35 -2.73 -27.85
N GLY A 319 4.86 -3.79 -28.49
CA GLY A 319 6.30 -4.07 -28.56
C GLY A 319 6.90 -4.77 -27.33
N TYR A 320 6.11 -5.07 -26.29
CA TYR A 320 6.56 -5.81 -25.12
C TYR A 320 5.63 -6.99 -24.81
N SER A 321 6.17 -8.21 -24.89
CA SER A 321 5.41 -9.45 -24.64
C SER A 321 6.24 -10.40 -23.78
N PRO A 322 6.32 -10.14 -22.46
CA PRO A 322 7.02 -11.02 -21.53
C PRO A 322 6.30 -12.38 -21.42
N PRO A 323 7.03 -13.47 -21.16
CA PRO A 323 6.43 -14.80 -21.04
C PRO A 323 5.54 -14.91 -19.79
N TRP A 324 4.45 -15.68 -19.92
CA TRP A 324 3.62 -16.14 -18.81
C TRP A 324 3.57 -17.67 -18.81
N ASP A 325 4.65 -18.27 -18.33
CA ASP A 325 4.90 -19.70 -18.37
C ASP A 325 5.64 -20.11 -17.08
N PRO A 326 5.11 -21.06 -16.28
CA PRO A 326 5.75 -21.56 -15.06
C PRO A 326 7.19 -22.06 -15.20
N ASP A 327 7.60 -22.48 -16.40
CA ASP A 327 8.97 -22.92 -16.71
C ASP A 327 9.91 -21.76 -17.12
N LYS A 328 9.41 -20.53 -17.16
CA LYS A 328 10.20 -19.33 -17.48
C LYS A 328 10.47 -18.48 -16.24
N PRO A 329 11.47 -17.59 -16.30
CA PRO A 329 11.76 -16.69 -15.20
C PRO A 329 10.63 -15.68 -14.94
N ILE A 330 10.43 -15.34 -13.67
CA ILE A 330 9.50 -14.29 -13.22
C ILE A 330 10.00 -13.64 -11.93
N THR A 331 9.46 -12.48 -11.58
CA THR A 331 9.70 -11.83 -10.28
C THR A 331 8.55 -12.10 -9.33
N ALA A 332 8.86 -12.61 -8.14
CA ALA A 332 7.94 -12.64 -7.01
C ALA A 332 8.16 -11.41 -6.12
N MET A 333 7.09 -10.76 -5.68
CA MET A 333 7.16 -9.74 -4.65
C MET A 333 6.83 -10.36 -3.30
N LEU A 334 7.67 -10.13 -2.30
CA LEU A 334 7.42 -10.50 -0.91
C LEU A 334 7.26 -9.23 -0.06
N ILE A 335 6.26 -9.20 0.81
CA ILE A 335 5.94 -8.05 1.67
C ILE A 335 6.15 -8.46 3.12
N TRP A 336 6.93 -7.65 3.84
CA TRP A 336 7.18 -7.81 5.27
C TRP A 336 6.96 -6.48 6.00
N PRO A 337 5.90 -6.38 6.81
CA PRO A 337 5.81 -5.36 7.85
C PRO A 337 6.82 -5.70 8.95
N ALA A 338 7.93 -4.98 8.97
CA ALA A 338 9.11 -5.29 9.81
C ALA A 338 8.91 -4.86 11.26
N ILE A 339 7.80 -5.30 11.85
CA ILE A 339 7.40 -5.07 13.23
C ILE A 339 7.16 -6.43 13.89
N ASP A 340 7.77 -6.61 15.05
CA ASP A 340 7.49 -7.71 15.97
C ASP A 340 6.14 -7.45 16.65
N SER A 341 5.11 -8.23 16.32
CA SER A 341 3.78 -8.10 16.93
C SER A 341 3.76 -8.45 18.43
N SER A 342 4.84 -8.98 19.00
CA SER A 342 4.96 -9.23 20.44
C SER A 342 5.42 -8.01 21.24
N GLN A 343 5.78 -6.90 20.58
CA GLN A 343 6.26 -5.69 21.24
C GLN A 343 5.47 -4.43 20.83
N PRO A 344 5.30 -3.45 21.73
CA PRO A 344 4.77 -2.14 21.35
C PRO A 344 5.64 -1.44 20.29
N ILE A 345 5.04 -0.75 19.32
CA ILE A 345 5.75 0.02 18.28
C ILE A 345 6.74 1.02 18.90
N GLY A 346 6.36 1.63 20.02
CA GLY A 346 7.21 2.59 20.72
C GLY A 346 8.50 2.00 21.32
N SER A 347 8.62 0.67 21.42
CA SER A 347 9.86 0.00 21.85
C SER A 347 10.68 -0.58 20.70
N GLN A 348 10.17 -0.48 19.46
CA GLN A 348 10.79 -1.04 18.25
C GLN A 348 11.33 0.01 17.28
N LEU A 349 10.96 1.28 17.49
CA LEU A 349 11.38 2.46 16.74
C LEU A 349 12.19 3.39 17.65
#